data_AF-A0A977IF91-F1
#
_entry.id   AF-A0A977IF91-F1
#
_cell.length_a   1.000
_cell.length_b   1.000
_cell.length_c   1.000
_cell.angle_alpha   90.00
_cell.angle_beta   90.00
_cell.angle_gamma   90.00
#
_symmetry.space_group_name_H-M   'P 1'
#
loop_
_entity.id
_entity.type
_entity.pdbx_description
1 polymer ?
#
loop_
_entity_poly.entity_id
_entity_poly.type
_entity_poly.pdbx_seq_one_letter_code
_entity_poly.pdbx_strand_id
1 'polypeptide(L)'
;MATVYTELFQKECENRFGITRDLVRDAILHPDKEQRLASQGLTLILYSKKIPGSEDYLVVSTHVQGQDLMVDLAFRLKKGLVDEAKTTLPFPLLQALALQFGLPVKIGDREGKFVYNEIIPTTSRDIKKVLRISNPDGRPLVSSMWVRMLQNNMGFLAQCALVFCIDSQAYTSWLEEKKQQ
;
A
#
# COMPACT_ATOMS: atom_id res chain seq x y z
N MET A 1 -18.92 -13.11 -1.45
CA MET A 1 -17.56 -12.68 -1.07
C MET A 1 -17.68 -11.94 0.24
N ALA A 2 -17.15 -12.49 1.33
CA ALA A 2 -17.14 -11.80 2.61
C ALA A 2 -15.97 -10.81 2.65
N THR A 3 -16.15 -9.69 3.35
CA THR A 3 -15.06 -8.73 3.61
C THR A 3 -14.43 -9.06 4.95
N VAL A 4 -13.14 -9.39 4.95
CA VAL A 4 -12.37 -9.77 6.15
C VAL A 4 -11.31 -8.72 6.40
N TYR A 5 -11.30 -8.14 7.60
CA TYR A 5 -10.30 -7.16 8.01
C TYR A 5 -9.09 -7.88 8.62
N THR A 6 -7.91 -7.66 8.06
CA THR A 6 -6.68 -8.30 8.52
C THR A 6 -6.20 -7.73 9.87
N GLU A 7 -5.34 -8.47 10.56
CA GLU A 7 -4.64 -7.96 11.77
C GLU A 7 -3.80 -6.71 11.44
N LEU A 8 -3.21 -6.67 10.23
CA LEU A 8 -2.47 -5.52 9.74
C LEU A 8 -3.38 -4.28 9.67
N PHE A 9 -4.55 -4.43 9.06
CA PHE A 9 -5.54 -3.35 9.00
C PHE A 9 -5.94 -2.88 10.40
N GLN A 10 -6.28 -3.81 11.30
CA GLN A 10 -6.71 -3.45 12.65
C GLN A 10 -5.61 -2.67 13.40
N LYS A 11 -4.37 -3.18 13.35
CA LYS A 11 -3.25 -2.56 14.06
C LYS A 11 -2.87 -1.20 13.50
N GLU A 12 -2.76 -1.09 12.18
CA GLU A 12 -2.16 0.08 11.53
C GLU A 12 -3.24 1.08 11.10
N CYS A 13 -4.27 0.64 10.40
CA CYS A 13 -5.28 1.56 9.85
C CYS A 13 -6.31 1.97 10.90
N GLU A 14 -6.88 1.01 11.62
CA GLU A 14 -7.92 1.27 12.61
C GLU A 14 -7.34 1.94 13.86
N ASN A 15 -6.30 1.33 14.47
CA ASN A 15 -5.75 1.83 15.73
C ASN A 15 -4.76 2.99 15.57
N ARG A 16 -3.88 2.99 14.56
CA ARG A 16 -2.85 4.04 14.40
C ARG A 16 -3.33 5.20 13.53
N PHE A 17 -3.97 4.93 12.38
CA PHE A 17 -4.40 5.99 11.46
C PHE A 17 -5.81 6.52 11.71
N GLY A 18 -6.57 5.88 12.61
CA GLY A 18 -7.94 6.27 12.96
C GLY A 18 -8.95 6.03 11.84
N ILE A 19 -8.68 5.10 10.93
CA ILE A 19 -9.55 4.77 9.79
C ILE A 19 -10.52 3.67 10.21
N THR A 20 -11.80 4.04 10.35
CA THR A 20 -12.83 3.11 10.83
C THR A 20 -13.23 2.08 9.79
N ARG A 21 -13.71 0.92 10.26
CA ARG A 21 -14.26 -0.14 9.39
C ARG A 21 -15.45 0.34 8.57
N ASP A 22 -16.29 1.22 9.13
CA ASP A 22 -17.45 1.78 8.42
C ASP A 22 -17.02 2.62 7.21
N LEU A 23 -15.99 3.46 7.35
CA LEU A 23 -15.44 4.23 6.23
C LEU A 23 -14.90 3.31 5.13
N VAL A 24 -14.17 2.28 5.52
CA VAL A 24 -13.62 1.31 4.57
C VAL A 24 -14.71 0.49 3.90
N ARG A 25 -15.73 0.06 4.66
CA ARG A 25 -16.88 -0.67 4.13
C ARG A 25 -17.62 0.18 3.11
N ASP A 26 -17.88 1.45 3.42
CA ASP A 26 -18.53 2.38 2.50
C ASP A 26 -17.69 2.62 1.23
N ALA A 27 -16.36 2.72 1.33
CA ALA A 27 -15.49 2.83 0.17
C ALA A 27 -15.44 1.56 -0.69
N ILE A 28 -15.61 0.38 -0.10
CA ILE A 28 -15.69 -0.89 -0.86
C ILE A 28 -17.06 -1.07 -1.52
N LEU A 29 -18.16 -0.74 -0.82
CA LEU A 29 -19.52 -0.92 -1.34
C LEU A 29 -19.92 0.17 -2.35
N HIS A 30 -19.42 1.38 -2.16
CA HIS A 30 -19.79 2.56 -2.94
C HIS A 30 -18.54 3.40 -3.30
N PRO A 31 -17.55 2.82 -4.02
CA PRO A 31 -16.34 3.55 -4.42
C PRO A 31 -16.65 4.65 -5.43
N ASP A 32 -15.89 5.74 -5.38
CA ASP A 32 -15.86 6.70 -6.50
C ASP A 32 -15.07 6.12 -7.68
N LYS A 33 -14.00 5.37 -7.38
CA LYS A 33 -13.20 4.61 -8.34
C LYS A 33 -12.77 3.26 -7.76
N GLU A 34 -12.77 2.25 -8.62
CA GLU A 34 -12.22 0.92 -8.36
C GLU A 34 -11.13 0.62 -9.40
N GLN A 35 -10.04 -0.02 -8.98
CA GLN A 35 -9.04 -0.58 -9.88
C GLN A 35 -8.66 -1.99 -9.47
N ARG A 36 -8.74 -2.92 -10.42
CA ARG A 36 -8.31 -4.30 -10.25
C ARG A 36 -6.92 -4.48 -10.85
N LEU A 37 -6.00 -4.99 -10.04
CA LEU A 37 -4.62 -5.23 -10.43
C LEU A 37 -4.35 -6.72 -10.25
N ALA A 38 -4.21 -7.43 -11.37
CA ALA A 38 -3.82 -8.83 -11.38
C ALA A 38 -2.32 -8.93 -11.71
N SER A 39 -1.52 -9.45 -10.79
CA SER A 39 -0.10 -9.66 -11.00
C SER A 39 0.36 -10.93 -10.29
N GLN A 40 1.02 -11.82 -11.02
CA GLN A 40 1.76 -12.96 -10.47
C GLN A 40 0.92 -13.93 -9.61
N GLY A 41 -0.40 -13.99 -9.86
CA GLY A 41 -1.35 -14.82 -9.12
C GLY A 41 -1.99 -14.11 -7.91
N LEU A 42 -1.59 -12.87 -7.63
CA LEU A 42 -2.26 -11.97 -6.69
C LEU A 42 -3.30 -11.14 -7.46
N THR A 43 -4.51 -11.06 -6.92
CA THR A 43 -5.53 -10.11 -7.38
C THR A 43 -5.72 -9.07 -6.28
N LEU A 44 -5.22 -7.86 -6.53
CA LEU A 44 -5.49 -6.70 -5.69
C LEU A 44 -6.71 -5.96 -6.24
N ILE A 45 -7.56 -5.50 -5.34
CA ILE A 45 -8.63 -4.56 -5.68
C ILE A 45 -8.42 -3.33 -4.83
N LEU A 46 -8.22 -2.19 -5.50
CA LEU A 46 -8.03 -0.90 -4.87
C LEU A 46 -9.27 -0.07 -5.06
N TYR A 47 -9.65 0.66 -4.02
CA TYR A 47 -10.81 1.54 -4.02
C TYR A 47 -10.37 2.94 -3.62
N SER A 48 -10.95 3.97 -4.23
CA SER A 48 -10.87 5.33 -3.71
C SER A 48 -12.25 5.93 -3.54
N LYS A 49 -12.39 6.75 -2.50
CA LYS A 49 -13.63 7.45 -2.18
C LYS A 49 -13.35 8.77 -1.47
N LYS A 50 -14.03 9.85 -1.87
CA LYS A 50 -14.01 11.12 -1.14
C LYS A 50 -14.67 10.95 0.22
N ILE A 51 -14.03 11.43 1.29
CA ILE A 51 -14.56 11.33 2.66
C ILE A 51 -15.69 12.35 2.83
N PRO A 52 -16.90 11.94 3.27
CA PRO A 52 -18.02 12.86 3.47
C PRO A 52 -17.67 14.01 4.42
N GLY A 53 -18.02 15.25 4.04
CA GLY A 53 -17.73 16.44 4.83
C GLY A 53 -16.25 16.85 4.87
N SER A 54 -15.39 16.20 4.09
CA SER A 54 -13.98 16.52 3.95
C SER A 54 -13.58 16.68 2.48
N GLU A 55 -12.48 17.36 2.25
CA GLU A 55 -11.82 17.42 0.93
C GLU A 55 -10.82 16.27 0.73
N ASP A 56 -10.66 15.41 1.74
CA ASP A 56 -9.76 14.28 1.73
C ASP A 56 -10.37 13.06 1.02
N TYR A 57 -9.50 12.14 0.61
CA TYR A 57 -9.87 10.88 -0.02
C TYR A 57 -9.39 9.71 0.83
N LEU A 58 -10.19 8.64 0.87
CA LEU A 58 -9.78 7.35 1.37
C LEU A 58 -9.32 6.49 0.19
N VAL A 59 -8.16 5.85 0.31
CA VAL A 59 -7.69 4.79 -0.58
C VAL A 59 -7.62 3.50 0.21
N VAL A 60 -8.27 2.45 -0.28
CA VAL A 60 -8.31 1.12 0.35
C VAL A 60 -7.61 0.12 -0.55
N SER A 61 -6.70 -0.66 0.02
CA SER A 61 -6.04 -1.79 -0.62
C SER A 61 -6.58 -3.10 -0.07
N THR A 62 -7.03 -3.96 -0.98
CA THR A 62 -7.52 -5.30 -0.65
C THR A 62 -6.89 -6.34 -1.56
N HIS A 63 -6.90 -7.59 -1.13
CA HIS A 63 -6.58 -8.73 -1.98
C HIS A 63 -7.66 -9.82 -1.90
N VAL A 64 -7.78 -10.60 -2.97
CA VAL A 64 -8.67 -11.76 -3.01
C VAL A 64 -7.93 -12.98 -2.46
N GLN A 65 -8.52 -13.64 -1.47
CA GLN A 65 -8.05 -14.91 -0.93
C GLN A 65 -9.19 -15.92 -0.94
N GLY A 66 -9.14 -16.90 -1.85
CA GLY A 66 -10.24 -17.84 -2.04
C GLY A 66 -11.51 -17.13 -2.50
N GLN A 67 -12.56 -17.14 -1.67
CA GLN A 67 -13.83 -16.44 -1.91
C GLN A 67 -13.98 -15.14 -1.11
N ASP A 68 -12.94 -14.75 -0.36
CA ASP A 68 -12.98 -13.61 0.55
C ASP A 68 -12.16 -12.42 0.02
N LEU A 69 -12.61 -11.23 0.40
CA LEU A 69 -11.92 -9.98 0.16
C LEU A 69 -11.22 -9.55 1.44
N MET A 70 -9.91 -9.64 1.43
CA MET A 70 -9.06 -9.31 2.57
C MET A 70 -8.70 -7.83 2.51
N VAL A 71 -9.04 -7.08 3.56
CA VAL A 71 -8.67 -5.66 3.70
C VAL A 71 -7.32 -5.57 4.38
N ASP A 72 -6.31 -5.13 3.63
CA ASP A 72 -4.93 -5.08 4.10
C ASP A 72 -4.59 -3.73 4.73
N LEU A 73 -4.79 -2.67 3.94
CA LEU A 73 -4.36 -1.32 4.26
C LEU A 73 -5.38 -0.31 3.75
N ALA A 74 -5.48 0.81 4.45
CA ALA A 74 -6.23 1.96 4.03
C ALA A 74 -5.45 3.22 4.42
N PHE A 75 -5.55 4.25 3.58
CA PHE A 75 -4.88 5.53 3.77
C PHE A 75 -5.84 6.67 3.46
N ARG A 76 -5.93 7.63 4.36
CA ARG A 76 -6.51 8.95 4.10
C ARG A 76 -5.46 9.82 3.40
N LEU A 77 -5.84 10.47 2.31
CA LEU A 77 -5.01 11.39 1.54
C LEU A 77 -5.65 12.77 1.57
N LYS A 78 -4.91 13.76 2.07
CA LYS A 78 -5.33 15.16 1.99
C LYS A 78 -5.46 15.62 0.55
N LYS A 79 -6.39 16.55 0.32
CA LYS A 79 -6.64 17.18 -0.99
C LYS A 79 -5.36 17.57 -1.74
N GLY A 80 -4.37 18.15 -1.03
CA GLY A 80 -3.11 18.59 -1.65
C GLY A 80 -2.37 17.48 -2.39
N LEU A 81 -2.28 16.28 -1.79
CA LEU A 81 -1.64 15.13 -2.43
C LEU A 81 -2.44 14.61 -3.63
N VAL A 82 -3.77 14.64 -3.53
CA VAL A 82 -4.66 14.23 -4.63
C VAL A 82 -4.57 15.21 -5.81
N ASP A 83 -4.53 16.51 -5.52
CA ASP A 83 -4.34 17.57 -6.51
C ASP A 83 -2.97 17.43 -7.22
N GLU A 84 -1.90 17.16 -6.46
CA GLU A 84 -0.55 16.91 -6.99
C GLU A 84 -0.49 15.67 -7.90
N ALA A 85 -1.19 14.60 -7.51
CA ALA A 85 -1.31 13.37 -8.31
C ALA A 85 -2.15 13.56 -9.59
N LYS A 86 -2.96 14.64 -9.67
CA LYS A 86 -3.83 14.98 -10.80
C LYS A 86 -4.80 13.85 -11.19
N THR A 87 -5.20 13.02 -10.24
CA THR A 87 -6.09 11.88 -10.46
C THR A 87 -6.74 11.43 -9.16
N THR A 88 -7.91 10.81 -9.27
CA THR A 88 -8.58 10.13 -8.14
C THR A 88 -8.48 8.62 -8.24
N LEU A 89 -7.76 8.09 -9.24
CA LEU A 89 -7.57 6.65 -9.39
C LEU A 89 -6.72 6.10 -8.22
N PRO A 90 -7.16 5.02 -7.56
CA PRO A 90 -6.54 4.56 -6.32
C PRO A 90 -5.09 4.08 -6.47
N PHE A 91 -4.70 3.45 -7.59
CA PHE A 91 -3.32 2.99 -7.78
C PHE A 91 -2.32 4.17 -7.89
N PRO A 92 -2.53 5.16 -8.77
CA PRO A 92 -1.67 6.36 -8.78
C PRO A 92 -1.66 7.11 -7.45
N LEU A 93 -2.78 7.16 -6.74
CA LEU A 93 -2.83 7.78 -5.41
C LEU A 93 -1.98 7.04 -4.38
N LEU A 94 -2.03 5.70 -4.38
CA LEU A 94 -1.17 4.88 -3.54
C LEU A 94 0.31 5.05 -3.89
N GLN A 95 0.63 5.16 -5.18
CA GLN A 95 1.98 5.45 -5.64
C GLN A 95 2.45 6.84 -5.18
N ALA A 96 1.61 7.88 -5.29
CA ALA A 96 1.91 9.23 -4.83
C ALA A 96 2.18 9.26 -3.32
N LEU A 97 1.35 8.59 -2.53
CA LEU A 97 1.56 8.41 -1.09
C LEU A 97 2.93 7.77 -0.80
N ALA A 98 3.27 6.69 -1.50
CA ALA A 98 4.56 6.02 -1.34
C ALA A 98 5.74 6.87 -1.80
N LEU A 99 5.59 7.71 -2.82
CA LEU A 99 6.65 8.63 -3.23
C LEU A 99 6.90 9.70 -2.14
N GLN A 100 5.83 10.23 -1.54
CA GLN A 100 5.91 11.25 -0.51
C GLN A 100 6.44 10.71 0.82
N PHE A 101 5.82 9.64 1.35
CA PHE A 101 6.09 9.13 2.70
C PHE A 101 6.86 7.81 2.71
N GLY A 102 7.20 7.26 1.55
CA GLY A 102 7.81 5.95 1.47
C GLY A 102 9.28 5.95 1.89
N LEU A 103 9.66 4.90 2.62
CA LEU A 103 11.05 4.54 2.88
C LEU A 103 11.61 3.77 1.68
N PRO A 104 12.88 3.97 1.30
CA PRO A 104 13.49 3.19 0.21
C PRO A 104 13.46 1.70 0.52
N VAL A 105 12.98 0.91 -0.43
CA VAL A 105 13.01 -0.56 -0.41
C VAL A 105 13.96 -1.01 -1.50
N LYS A 106 14.92 -1.85 -1.10
CA LYS A 106 15.83 -2.54 -2.01
C LYS A 106 15.38 -3.99 -2.19
N ILE A 107 15.25 -4.43 -3.43
CA ILE A 107 14.93 -5.80 -3.82
C ILE A 107 15.99 -6.26 -4.82
N GLY A 108 16.91 -7.13 -4.40
CA GLY A 108 18.09 -7.45 -5.20
C GLY A 108 18.89 -6.18 -5.53
N ASP A 109 19.06 -5.89 -6.81
CA ASP A 109 19.78 -4.69 -7.29
C ASP A 109 18.87 -3.50 -7.60
N ARG A 110 17.55 -3.63 -7.40
CA ARG A 110 16.58 -2.56 -7.63
C ARG A 110 16.29 -1.83 -6.32
N GLU A 111 16.19 -0.51 -6.39
CA GLU A 111 15.86 0.34 -5.25
C GLU A 111 14.80 1.36 -5.64
N GLY A 112 13.80 1.55 -4.78
CA GLY A 112 12.73 2.52 -4.98
C GLY A 112 11.78 2.58 -3.79
N LYS A 113 10.83 3.52 -3.82
CA LYS A 113 9.80 3.64 -2.76
C LYS A 113 8.53 2.86 -3.07
N PHE A 114 8.34 2.46 -4.33
CA PHE A 114 7.16 1.77 -4.82
C PHE A 114 7.56 0.85 -5.98
N VAL A 115 7.29 -0.44 -5.86
CA VAL A 115 7.55 -1.45 -6.89
C VAL A 115 6.25 -2.17 -7.19
N TYR A 116 5.90 -2.27 -8.47
CA TYR A 116 4.66 -2.91 -8.92
C TYR A 116 4.92 -3.78 -10.15
N ASN A 117 4.43 -5.02 -10.09
CA ASN A 117 4.47 -5.98 -11.19
C ASN A 117 5.88 -6.15 -11.82
N GLU A 118 6.92 -6.22 -10.99
CA GLU A 118 8.30 -6.43 -11.43
C GLU A 118 8.77 -7.87 -11.14
N ILE A 119 9.66 -8.37 -12.00
CA ILE A 119 10.40 -9.62 -11.78
C ILE A 119 11.87 -9.27 -11.73
N ILE A 120 12.50 -9.49 -10.58
CA ILE A 120 13.86 -9.01 -10.31
C ILE A 120 14.78 -10.21 -10.12
N PRO A 121 15.82 -10.38 -10.96
CA PRO A 121 16.84 -11.40 -10.75
C PRO A 121 17.58 -11.20 -9.43
N THR A 122 17.92 -12.30 -8.76
CA THR A 122 18.67 -12.25 -7.51
C THR A 122 19.55 -13.49 -7.30
N THR A 123 20.58 -13.32 -6.48
CA THR A 123 21.57 -14.35 -6.14
C THR A 123 21.16 -15.21 -4.95
N SER A 124 20.06 -14.87 -4.26
CA SER A 124 19.62 -15.53 -3.03
C SER A 124 18.17 -15.95 -3.09
N ARG A 125 17.87 -17.15 -2.56
CA ARG A 125 16.49 -17.60 -2.31
C ARG A 125 15.89 -17.01 -1.03
N ASP A 126 16.73 -16.55 -0.12
CA ASP A 126 16.30 -16.01 1.17
C ASP A 126 15.75 -14.59 1.01
N ILE A 127 14.42 -14.45 1.15
CA ILE A 127 13.72 -13.17 1.01
C ILE A 127 14.27 -12.09 1.94
N LYS A 128 14.76 -12.44 3.13
CA LYS A 128 15.33 -11.48 4.08
C LYS A 128 16.66 -10.89 3.60
N LYS A 129 17.38 -11.62 2.74
CA LYS A 129 18.61 -11.12 2.11
C LYS A 129 18.31 -10.27 0.89
N VAL A 130 17.24 -10.62 0.16
CA VAL A 130 16.83 -9.98 -1.09
C VAL A 130 16.11 -8.67 -0.85
N LEU A 131 15.19 -8.63 0.10
CA LEU A 131 14.35 -7.48 0.41
C LEU A 131 14.87 -6.79 1.66
N ARG A 132 15.21 -5.51 1.55
CA ARG A 132 15.66 -4.66 2.65
C ARG A 132 14.95 -3.32 2.61
N ILE A 133 14.55 -2.82 3.77
CA ILE A 133 14.03 -1.47 3.93
C ILE A 133 15.15 -0.60 4.50
N SER A 134 15.45 0.53 3.86
CA SER A 134 16.37 1.51 4.40
C SER A 134 15.65 2.35 5.46
N ASN A 135 15.86 1.99 6.73
CA ASN A 135 15.29 2.67 7.89
C ASN A 135 16.35 2.86 8.99
N PRO A 136 17.40 3.69 8.75
CA PRO A 136 18.52 3.84 9.67
C PRO A 136 18.10 4.40 11.04
N ASP A 137 17.07 5.25 11.06
CA ASP A 137 16.56 5.90 12.26
C ASP A 137 15.60 5.01 13.07
N GLY A 138 15.27 3.81 12.59
CA GLY A 138 14.37 2.89 13.28
C GLY A 138 12.94 3.42 13.42
N ARG A 139 12.47 4.25 12.48
CA ARG A 139 11.14 4.87 12.54
C ARG A 139 10.02 3.83 12.40
N PRO A 140 8.86 4.03 13.07
CA PRO A 140 7.69 3.19 12.85
C PRO A 140 7.27 3.19 11.38
N LEU A 141 6.97 2.00 10.85
CA LEU A 141 6.59 1.82 9.45
C LEU A 141 5.40 0.88 9.29
N VAL A 142 4.74 0.99 8.15
CA VAL A 142 3.74 0.04 7.66
C VAL A 142 4.12 -0.35 6.24
N SER A 143 3.93 -1.62 5.87
CA SER A 143 4.36 -2.09 4.55
C SER A 143 3.39 -3.07 3.93
N SER A 144 3.39 -3.08 2.60
CA SER A 144 2.85 -4.13 1.76
C SER A 144 4.02 -4.81 1.08
N MET A 145 4.20 -6.11 1.30
CA MET A 145 5.36 -6.88 0.83
C MET A 145 4.92 -8.14 0.09
N TRP A 146 4.25 -7.97 -1.05
CA TRP A 146 3.81 -9.09 -1.89
C TRP A 146 4.94 -9.55 -2.81
N VAL A 147 5.87 -10.32 -2.24
CA VAL A 147 7.02 -10.88 -2.94
C VAL A 147 7.07 -12.39 -2.82
N ARG A 148 7.24 -13.07 -3.95
CA ARG A 148 7.46 -14.52 -4.03
C ARG A 148 8.81 -14.81 -4.66
N MET A 149 9.56 -15.71 -4.04
CA MET A 149 10.80 -16.22 -4.61
C MET A 149 10.51 -17.40 -5.54
N LEU A 150 10.98 -17.30 -6.77
CA LEU A 150 10.99 -18.39 -7.74
C LEU A 150 12.43 -18.85 -7.98
N GLN A 151 12.57 -20.12 -8.35
CA GLN A 151 13.81 -20.68 -8.85
C GLN A 151 13.63 -21.04 -10.32
N ASN A 152 14.62 -20.71 -11.15
CA ASN A 152 14.72 -21.22 -12.51
C ASN A 152 16.10 -21.87 -12.72
N ASN A 153 16.37 -22.37 -13.92
CA ASN A 153 17.63 -23.05 -14.25
C ASN A 153 18.87 -22.15 -14.15
N MET A 154 18.69 -20.82 -14.09
CA MET A 154 19.77 -19.82 -14.11
C MET A 154 19.93 -19.06 -12.78
N GLY A 155 19.12 -19.36 -11.76
CA GLY A 155 19.19 -18.70 -10.46
C GLY A 155 17.83 -18.47 -9.82
N PHE A 156 17.73 -17.38 -9.04
CA PHE A 156 16.52 -17.01 -8.31
C PHE A 156 15.91 -15.73 -8.88
N LEU A 157 14.58 -15.66 -8.86
CA LEU A 157 13.82 -14.48 -9.26
C LEU A 157 12.92 -14.05 -8.11
N ALA A 158 12.92 -12.76 -7.78
CA ALA A 158 11.93 -12.15 -6.90
C ALA A 158 10.77 -11.61 -7.75
N GLN A 159 9.63 -12.29 -7.67
CA GLN A 159 8.37 -11.84 -8.24
C GLN A 159 7.70 -10.87 -7.27
N CYS A 160 7.65 -9.59 -7.64
CA CYS A 160 7.10 -8.51 -6.84
C CYS A 160 5.76 -8.07 -7.43
N ALA A 161 4.65 -8.40 -6.76
CA ALA A 161 3.33 -7.97 -7.19
C ALA A 161 3.06 -6.52 -6.76
N LEU A 162 3.29 -6.21 -5.48
CA LEU A 162 3.21 -4.85 -4.95
C LEU A 162 4.07 -4.72 -3.69
N VAL A 163 5.03 -3.80 -3.73
CA VAL A 163 5.96 -3.54 -2.62
C VAL A 163 6.07 -2.05 -2.36
N PHE A 164 5.73 -1.66 -1.14
CA PHE A 164 6.00 -0.32 -0.61
C PHE A 164 6.08 -0.35 0.91
N CYS A 165 6.73 0.66 1.47
CA CYS A 165 6.87 0.85 2.90
C CYS A 165 6.67 2.32 3.23
N ILE A 166 5.73 2.65 4.12
CA ILE A 166 5.39 4.02 4.52
C ILE A 166 5.98 4.30 5.89
N ASP A 167 6.72 5.41 6.02
CA ASP A 167 7.07 6.00 7.31
C ASP A 167 5.76 6.42 7.99
N SER A 168 5.31 5.61 8.95
CA SER A 168 4.01 5.80 9.59
C SER A 168 4.01 7.03 10.49
N GLN A 169 5.17 7.41 11.04
CA GLN A 169 5.28 8.59 11.86
C GLN A 169 5.11 9.84 11.00
N ALA A 170 5.86 9.95 9.89
CA ALA A 170 5.75 11.07 8.97
C ALA A 170 4.33 11.20 8.38
N TYR A 171 3.72 10.06 7.99
CA TYR A 171 2.35 10.03 7.50
C TYR A 171 1.34 10.51 8.56
N THR A 172 1.46 10.05 9.81
CA THR A 172 0.52 10.42 10.88
C THR A 172 0.67 11.89 11.26
N SER A 173 1.90 12.39 11.39
CA SER A 173 2.15 13.82 11.64
C SER A 173 1.56 14.68 10.53
N TRP A 174 1.75 14.28 9.26
CA TRP A 174 1.15 14.96 8.14
C TRP A 174 -0.37 14.96 8.20
N LEU A 175 -1.04 13.90 8.67
CA LEU A 175 -2.49 13.90 8.86
C LEU A 175 -2.94 14.93 9.91
N GLU A 176 -2.18 15.07 10.99
CA GLU A 176 -2.48 15.95 12.13
C GLU A 176 -2.22 17.43 11.88
N GLU A 177 -1.34 17.77 10.93
CA GLU A 177 -1.06 19.16 10.54
C GLU A 177 -2.36 19.87 10.10
N LYS A 178 -2.93 20.70 10.98
CA LYS A 178 -3.99 21.62 10.60
C LYS A 178 -3.38 22.65 9.64
N LYS A 179 -4.02 22.88 8.49
CA LYS A 179 -3.69 24.03 7.64
C LYS A 179 -3.71 25.28 8.52
N GLN A 180 -2.55 25.89 8.77
CA GLN A 180 -2.50 27.30 9.13
C GLN A 180 -3.17 28.02 7.95
N GLN A 181 -4.33 28.60 8.23
CA GLN A 181 -5.11 29.41 7.29
C GLN A 181 -4.33 30.66 6.93
#